data_AF-A0A353VTN2-F1
#
_entry.id   AF-A0A353VTN2-F1
#
_cell.length_a   1.000
_cell.length_b   1.000
_cell.length_c   1.000
_cell.angle_alpha   90.00
_cell.angle_beta   90.00
_cell.angle_gamma   90.00
#
_symmetry.space_group_name_H-M   'P 1'
#
loop_
_entity.id
_entity.type
_entity.pdbx_description
1 polymer ?
#
loop_
_entity_poly.entity_id
_entity_poly.type
_entity_poly.pdbx_seq_one_letter_code
_entity_poly.pdbx_strand_id
1 'polypeptide(L)'
;MNTKKNILLIALSAVLALSCTKDLPVYDTPFFYIATQDGASTAVVGSDVENVNTYYVTMSSVSRDGNAVVDFSVTPGSGLKEGIDYEVVTQGTSLTFLPGIYRMPIRIRWKEHVLDDSADNTLTIALTGGTDGFCLGMPGPDAKFSRLVITKKNLYN
;
A
#
# COMPACT_ATOMS: atom_id res chain seq x y z
N MET A 1 -14.63 -38.07 47.71
CA MET A 1 -14.27 -37.05 46.71
C MET A 1 -13.00 -36.35 47.16
N ASN A 2 -11.93 -36.41 46.37
CA ASN A 2 -10.57 -36.14 46.83
C ASN A 2 -10.30 -34.62 46.82
N THR A 3 -10.35 -33.97 47.99
CA THR A 3 -10.33 -32.51 48.18
C THR A 3 -9.15 -31.81 47.49
N LYS A 4 -8.01 -32.51 47.34
CA LYS A 4 -6.82 -32.01 46.61
C LYS A 4 -7.04 -31.84 45.10
N LYS A 5 -7.88 -32.70 44.48
CA LYS A 5 -8.21 -32.63 43.04
C LYS A 5 -9.16 -31.47 42.72
N ASN A 6 -10.06 -31.14 43.66
CA ASN A 6 -10.97 -29.99 43.53
C ASN A 6 -10.25 -28.65 43.69
N ILE A 7 -9.26 -28.56 44.59
CA ILE A 7 -8.44 -27.34 44.76
C ILE A 7 -7.60 -27.07 43.50
N LEU A 8 -7.02 -28.12 42.89
CA LEU A 8 -6.24 -27.99 41.66
C LEU A 8 -7.10 -27.51 40.46
N LEU A 9 -8.35 -27.98 40.36
CA LEU A 9 -9.28 -27.59 39.29
C LEU A 9 -9.73 -26.13 39.42
N ILE A 10 -9.96 -25.66 40.65
CA ILE A 10 -10.35 -24.28 40.93
C ILE A 10 -9.19 -23.32 40.66
N ALA A 11 -7.95 -23.69 41.03
CA ALA A 11 -6.76 -22.91 40.74
C ALA A 11 -6.49 -22.80 39.22
N LEU A 12 -6.69 -23.89 38.47
CA LEU A 12 -6.52 -23.90 37.01
C LEU A 12 -7.58 -23.04 36.29
N SER A 13 -8.81 -23.00 36.82
CA SER A 13 -9.89 -22.16 36.28
C SER A 13 -9.67 -20.66 36.55
N ALA A 14 -9.06 -20.30 37.68
CA ALA A 14 -8.73 -18.92 38.01
C ALA A 14 -7.59 -18.34 37.14
N VAL A 15 -6.62 -19.17 36.73
CA VAL A 15 -5.53 -18.74 35.82
C VAL A 15 -6.03 -18.48 34.39
N LEU A 16 -7.05 -19.21 33.95
CA LEU A 16 -7.68 -19.02 32.63
C LEU A 16 -8.54 -17.76 32.55
N ALA A 17 -9.07 -17.27 33.68
CA ALA A 17 -9.89 -16.05 33.74
C ALA A 17 -9.05 -14.75 33.65
N LEU A 18 -7.73 -14.83 33.79
CA LEU A 18 -6.81 -13.69 33.59
C LEU A 18 -6.37 -13.53 32.13
N SER A 19 -6.76 -14.46 31.26
CA SER A 19 -6.54 -14.33 29.83
C SER A 19 -7.64 -13.48 29.22
N CYS A 20 -7.27 -12.24 28.87
CA CYS A 20 -7.92 -11.34 27.92
C CYS A 20 -8.55 -10.08 28.53
N THR A 21 -7.69 -9.20 29.03
CA THR A 21 -7.85 -7.76 28.84
C THR A 21 -6.60 -7.25 28.13
N LYS A 22 -6.39 -7.70 26.89
CA LYS A 22 -5.60 -6.88 25.97
C LYS A 22 -6.59 -5.87 25.43
N ASP A 23 -6.63 -4.69 26.06
CA ASP A 23 -7.15 -3.50 25.39
C ASP A 23 -6.32 -3.36 24.12
N LEU A 24 -6.86 -3.90 23.02
CA LEU A 24 -6.29 -3.67 21.72
C LEU A 24 -6.45 -2.17 21.49
N PRO A 25 -5.37 -1.42 21.25
CA PRO A 25 -5.51 -0.03 20.92
C PRO A 25 -6.46 0.05 19.73
N VAL A 26 -7.52 0.87 19.87
CA VAL A 26 -8.36 1.22 18.74
C VAL A 26 -7.42 1.88 17.73
N TYR A 27 -7.13 1.18 16.63
CA TYR A 27 -6.28 1.70 15.56
C TYR A 27 -7.10 2.73 14.78
N ASP A 28 -7.22 3.92 15.34
CA ASP A 28 -7.79 5.11 14.70
C ASP A 28 -6.69 5.98 14.06
N THR A 29 -5.49 5.42 13.89
CA THR A 29 -4.36 6.12 13.27
C THR A 29 -4.67 6.31 11.79
N PRO A 30 -4.75 7.56 11.30
CA PRO A 30 -5.01 7.81 9.89
C PRO A 30 -3.82 7.40 9.04
N PHE A 31 -4.06 6.99 7.80
CA PHE A 31 -3.00 6.51 6.92
C PHE A 31 -3.30 6.70 5.44
N PHE A 32 -2.25 6.75 4.64
CA PHE A 32 -2.32 6.68 3.19
C PHE A 32 -1.90 5.30 2.72
N TYR A 33 -2.53 4.76 1.68
CA TYR A 33 -2.08 3.53 1.05
C TYR A 33 -2.22 3.62 -0.47
N ILE A 34 -1.35 2.93 -1.20
CA ILE A 34 -1.40 2.85 -2.66
C ILE A 34 -1.74 1.44 -3.12
N ALA A 35 -2.65 1.34 -4.09
CA ALA A 35 -3.04 0.07 -4.69
C ALA A 35 -3.49 0.24 -6.14
N THR A 36 -3.60 -0.89 -6.85
CA THR A 36 -4.32 -0.97 -8.12
C THR A 36 -5.82 -0.67 -7.92
N GLN A 37 -6.55 -0.54 -9.02
CA GLN A 37 -7.99 -0.29 -8.98
C GLN A 37 -8.77 -1.37 -8.20
N ASP A 38 -8.32 -2.62 -8.29
CA ASP A 38 -8.83 -3.82 -7.61
C ASP A 38 -8.21 -4.07 -6.23
N GLY A 39 -7.33 -3.19 -5.75
CA GLY A 39 -6.82 -3.23 -4.39
C GLY A 39 -5.56 -4.10 -4.18
N ALA A 40 -4.84 -4.45 -5.23
CA ALA A 40 -3.57 -5.17 -5.15
C ALA A 40 -2.38 -4.22 -4.93
N SER A 41 -1.36 -4.70 -4.21
CA SER A 41 -0.07 -4.01 -4.02
C SER A 41 0.97 -4.37 -5.09
N THR A 42 0.58 -5.19 -6.06
CA THR A 42 1.39 -5.55 -7.23
C THR A 42 0.53 -5.56 -8.48
N ALA A 43 1.14 -5.35 -9.64
CA ALA A 43 0.46 -5.44 -10.93
C ALA A 43 1.40 -6.00 -12.01
N VAL A 44 0.82 -6.52 -13.08
CA VAL A 44 1.54 -6.91 -14.29
C VAL A 44 0.97 -6.15 -15.48
N VAL A 45 1.85 -5.67 -16.34
CA VAL A 45 1.51 -4.99 -17.60
C VAL A 45 2.27 -5.68 -18.74
N GLY A 46 1.61 -5.87 -19.89
CA GLY A 46 2.26 -6.44 -21.08
C GLY A 46 3.30 -5.51 -21.68
N SER A 47 4.27 -6.04 -22.40
CA SER A 47 5.20 -5.25 -23.21
C SER A 47 4.59 -4.82 -24.54
N ASP A 48 3.49 -5.47 -24.93
CA ASP A 48 2.72 -5.31 -26.15
C ASP A 48 1.59 -4.26 -26.04
N VAL A 49 1.50 -3.55 -24.91
CA VAL A 49 0.39 -2.62 -24.65
C VAL A 49 0.82 -1.15 -24.74
N GLU A 50 -0.07 -0.34 -25.30
CA GLU A 50 0.03 1.13 -25.33
C GLU A 50 -1.23 1.72 -24.68
N ASN A 51 -1.18 2.01 -23.38
CA ASN A 51 -2.34 2.44 -22.62
C ASN A 51 -1.97 3.26 -21.37
N VAL A 52 -2.97 3.87 -20.73
CA VAL A 52 -2.79 4.60 -19.46
C VAL A 52 -3.46 3.83 -18.34
N ASN A 53 -2.66 3.36 -17.38
CA ASN A 53 -3.16 2.74 -16.16
C ASN A 53 -3.28 3.79 -15.05
N THR A 54 -4.31 3.63 -14.22
CA THR A 54 -4.51 4.46 -13.03
C THR A 54 -4.31 3.60 -11.79
N TYR A 55 -3.43 4.05 -10.91
CA TYR A 55 -3.20 3.52 -9.58
C TYR A 55 -3.70 4.54 -8.58
N TYR A 56 -4.22 4.09 -7.44
CA TYR A 56 -4.89 4.98 -6.52
C TYR A 56 -4.16 5.04 -5.19
N VAL A 57 -3.88 6.27 -4.76
CA VAL A 57 -3.55 6.56 -3.37
C VAL A 57 -4.86 6.87 -2.65
N THR A 58 -5.13 6.14 -1.60
CA THR A 58 -6.33 6.27 -0.78
C THR A 58 -5.94 6.71 0.62
N MET A 59 -6.67 7.68 1.15
CA MET A 59 -6.57 8.15 2.51
C MET A 59 -7.62 7.44 3.36
N SER A 60 -7.21 6.81 4.46
CA SER A 60 -8.10 6.30 5.49
C SER A 60 -7.99 7.21 6.71
N SER A 61 -9.04 7.97 6.98
CA SER A 61 -9.14 8.85 8.16
C SER A 61 -10.60 9.22 8.41
N VAL A 62 -10.89 9.77 9.59
CA VAL A 62 -12.16 10.45 9.88
C VAL A 62 -12.38 11.67 8.95
N SER A 63 -13.54 12.33 9.06
CA SER A 63 -13.78 13.61 8.37
C SER A 63 -12.75 14.66 8.79
N ARG A 64 -12.32 15.50 7.85
CA ARG A 64 -11.31 16.53 8.07
C ARG A 64 -11.74 17.84 7.42
N ASP A 65 -11.44 18.95 8.09
CA ASP A 65 -11.71 20.30 7.58
C ASP A 65 -10.53 20.87 6.75
N GLY A 66 -9.33 20.31 6.95
CA GLY A 66 -8.10 20.73 6.26
C GLY A 66 -7.62 19.74 5.21
N ASN A 67 -6.83 20.25 4.26
CA ASN A 67 -6.16 19.42 3.26
C ASN A 67 -5.21 18.42 3.92
N ALA A 68 -5.08 17.25 3.32
CA ALA A 68 -3.99 16.32 3.60
C ALA A 68 -3.10 16.19 2.35
N VAL A 69 -1.82 15.94 2.55
CA VAL A 69 -0.83 15.82 1.50
C VAL A 69 -0.07 14.52 1.70
N VAL A 70 0.22 13.81 0.61
CA VAL A 70 1.09 12.65 0.62
C VAL A 70 2.09 12.78 -0.51
N ASP A 71 3.35 12.55 -0.18
CA ASP A 71 4.46 12.56 -1.12
C ASP A 71 4.67 11.16 -1.67
N PHE A 72 5.07 11.08 -2.92
CA PHE A 72 5.37 9.82 -3.58
C PHE A 72 6.58 9.95 -4.50
N SER A 73 7.22 8.82 -4.76
CA SER A 73 8.24 8.65 -5.79
C SER A 73 7.83 7.56 -6.77
N VAL A 74 8.31 7.69 -8.01
CA VAL A 74 8.21 6.67 -9.05
C VAL A 74 9.63 6.30 -9.45
N THR A 75 10.03 5.06 -9.19
CA THR A 75 11.39 4.58 -9.42
C THR A 75 11.37 3.40 -10.39
N PRO A 76 12.00 3.52 -11.57
CA PRO A 76 12.17 2.38 -12.47
C PRO A 76 13.29 1.45 -11.98
N GLY A 77 13.10 0.16 -12.21
CA GLY A 77 14.17 -0.82 -12.23
C GLY A 77 15.11 -0.61 -13.42
N SER A 78 16.25 -1.30 -13.44
CA SER A 78 17.30 -1.11 -14.44
C SER A 78 16.89 -1.45 -15.88
N GLY A 79 15.83 -2.23 -16.06
CA GLY A 79 15.30 -2.63 -17.36
C GLY A 79 14.34 -1.64 -17.99
N LEU A 80 13.82 -0.65 -17.24
CA LEU A 80 12.85 0.32 -17.75
C LEU A 80 13.46 1.71 -17.95
N LYS A 81 13.10 2.36 -19.05
CA LYS A 81 13.49 3.73 -19.38
C LYS A 81 12.27 4.61 -19.59
N GLU A 82 12.23 5.72 -18.86
CA GLU A 82 11.18 6.73 -19.06
C GLU A 82 11.26 7.32 -20.47
N GLY A 83 10.10 7.56 -21.08
CA GLY A 83 9.95 7.99 -22.47
C GLY A 83 10.06 6.87 -23.50
N ILE A 84 10.59 5.69 -23.14
CA ILE A 84 10.66 4.51 -24.00
C ILE A 84 9.63 3.47 -23.55
N ASP A 85 9.70 3.04 -22.30
CA ASP A 85 8.88 1.95 -21.76
C ASP A 85 7.62 2.44 -21.05
N TYR A 86 7.71 3.62 -20.45
CA TYR A 86 6.64 4.25 -19.67
C TYR A 86 6.82 5.77 -19.62
N GLU A 87 5.79 6.48 -19.16
CA GLU A 87 5.82 7.90 -18.85
C GLU A 87 4.92 8.16 -17.63
N VAL A 88 5.42 8.96 -16.67
CA VAL A 88 4.60 9.39 -15.53
C VAL A 88 3.70 10.54 -15.97
N VAL A 89 2.38 10.27 -16.05
CA VAL A 89 1.41 11.26 -16.51
C VAL A 89 1.03 12.22 -15.37
N THR A 90 0.92 11.70 -14.14
CA THR A 90 0.65 12.53 -12.96
C THR A 90 1.83 13.45 -12.67
N GLN A 91 1.57 14.76 -12.66
CA GLN A 91 2.59 15.78 -12.47
C GLN A 91 2.92 15.98 -10.98
N GLY A 92 4.18 16.31 -10.70
CA GLY A 92 4.69 16.56 -9.35
C GLY A 92 4.96 15.28 -8.55
N THR A 93 5.37 15.47 -7.30
CA THR A 93 5.78 14.39 -6.38
C THR A 93 4.88 14.30 -5.15
N SER A 94 3.74 14.99 -5.16
CA SER A 94 2.82 15.06 -4.03
C SER A 94 1.38 15.11 -4.51
N LEU A 95 0.48 14.50 -3.75
CA LEU A 95 -0.97 14.54 -3.98
C LEU A 95 -1.64 15.29 -2.84
N THR A 96 -2.48 16.28 -3.16
CA THR A 96 -3.28 17.02 -2.18
C THR A 96 -4.70 16.48 -2.15
N PHE A 97 -5.12 15.99 -1.00
CA PHE A 97 -6.47 15.55 -0.69
C PHE A 97 -7.23 16.70 -0.05
N LEU A 98 -8.19 17.28 -0.79
CA LEU A 98 -9.11 18.29 -0.26
C LEU A 98 -10.13 17.64 0.70
N PRO A 99 -10.76 18.41 1.61
CA PRO A 99 -11.85 17.91 2.45
C PRO A 99 -12.90 17.14 1.65
N GLY A 100 -13.25 15.94 2.12
CA GLY A 100 -14.20 15.04 1.44
C GLY A 100 -13.61 14.20 0.31
N ILE A 101 -12.35 14.43 -0.10
CA ILE A 101 -11.64 13.63 -1.10
C ILE A 101 -10.73 12.63 -0.39
N TYR A 102 -10.95 11.35 -0.64
CA TYR A 102 -10.22 10.25 0.00
C TYR A 102 -9.46 9.36 -0.97
N ARG A 103 -9.51 9.64 -2.27
CA ARG A 103 -8.86 8.83 -3.30
C ARG A 103 -8.33 9.71 -4.42
N MET A 104 -7.04 9.62 -4.71
CA MET A 104 -6.35 10.41 -5.72
C MET A 104 -5.59 9.50 -6.70
N PRO A 105 -5.58 9.80 -8.01
CA PRO A 105 -4.95 8.95 -9.02
C PRO A 105 -3.47 9.29 -9.27
N ILE A 106 -2.64 8.27 -9.37
CA ILE A 106 -1.33 8.30 -10.04
C ILE A 106 -1.47 7.55 -11.37
N ARG A 107 -1.19 8.22 -12.48
CA ARG A 107 -1.35 7.67 -13.83
C ARG A 107 0.00 7.44 -14.47
N ILE A 108 0.17 6.23 -15.01
CA ILE A 108 1.35 5.83 -15.79
C ILE A 108 0.86 5.48 -17.19
N ARG A 109 1.47 6.10 -18.20
CA ARG A 109 1.32 5.67 -19.59
C ARG A 109 2.35 4.59 -19.85
N TRP A 110 1.89 3.42 -20.24
CA TRP A 110 2.71 2.32 -20.70
C TRP A 110 2.85 2.40 -22.22
N LYS A 111 4.06 2.12 -22.68
CA LYS A 111 4.40 2.20 -24.10
C LYS A 111 4.76 0.81 -24.62
N GLU A 112 4.35 0.49 -25.83
CA GLU A 112 4.72 -0.77 -26.46
C GLU A 112 6.23 -0.82 -26.69
N HIS A 113 6.91 -1.79 -26.07
CA HIS A 113 8.36 -1.97 -26.23
C HIS A 113 8.80 -3.33 -25.67
N VAL A 114 9.50 -4.12 -26.51
CA VAL A 114 10.06 -5.42 -26.14
C VAL A 114 11.14 -5.25 -25.06
N LEU A 115 11.08 -6.09 -24.03
CA LEU A 115 11.95 -6.00 -22.86
C LEU A 115 13.07 -7.03 -22.87
N ASP A 116 14.17 -6.69 -22.18
CA ASP A 116 15.17 -7.66 -21.76
C ASP A 116 14.68 -8.40 -20.52
N ASP A 117 14.31 -9.68 -20.66
CA ASP A 117 13.79 -10.50 -19.56
C ASP A 117 14.81 -10.76 -18.44
N SER A 118 16.11 -10.47 -18.67
CA SER A 118 17.15 -10.59 -17.65
C SER A 118 17.33 -9.34 -16.77
N ALA A 119 16.73 -8.22 -17.16
CA ALA A 119 16.80 -6.95 -16.42
C ALA A 119 15.65 -6.79 -15.42
N ASP A 120 15.78 -5.82 -14.51
CA ASP A 120 14.70 -5.46 -13.58
C ASP A 120 13.66 -4.59 -14.29
N ASN A 121 12.60 -5.23 -14.80
CA ASN A 121 11.50 -4.60 -15.52
C ASN A 121 10.37 -4.12 -14.59
N THR A 122 10.70 -3.68 -13.37
CA THR A 122 9.72 -3.18 -12.42
C THR A 122 9.65 -1.65 -12.40
N LEU A 123 8.45 -1.12 -12.13
CA LEU A 123 8.23 0.27 -11.79
C LEU A 123 7.63 0.30 -10.38
N THR A 124 8.31 0.95 -9.44
CA THR A 124 7.85 1.06 -8.05
C THR A 124 7.31 2.45 -7.80
N ILE A 125 6.06 2.54 -7.32
CA ILE A 125 5.48 3.77 -6.80
C ILE A 125 5.47 3.65 -5.28
N ALA A 126 6.20 4.51 -4.58
CA ALA A 126 6.33 4.47 -3.12
C ALA A 126 5.82 5.76 -2.48
N LEU A 127 5.09 5.65 -1.37
CA LEU A 127 4.75 6.78 -0.52
C LEU A 127 5.97 7.10 0.34
N THR A 128 6.39 8.37 0.34
CA THR A 128 7.68 8.80 0.92
C THR A 128 7.55 9.77 2.08
N GLY A 129 6.40 10.42 2.22
CA GLY A 129 6.15 11.45 3.21
C GLY A 129 4.71 11.94 3.14
N GLY A 130 4.39 12.95 3.94
CA GLY A 130 3.08 13.58 3.90
C GLY A 130 2.70 14.27 5.20
N THR A 131 1.41 14.50 5.36
CA THR A 131 0.81 15.12 6.55
C THR A 131 1.24 14.43 7.84
N ASP A 132 1.75 15.22 8.78
CA ASP A 132 2.20 14.75 10.08
C ASP A 132 1.13 13.92 10.81
N GLY A 133 1.57 12.84 11.43
CA GLY A 133 0.71 11.91 12.17
C GLY A 133 -0.03 10.87 11.30
N PHE A 134 0.12 10.90 9.97
CA PHE A 134 -0.40 9.85 9.09
C PHE A 134 0.66 8.76 8.90
N CYS A 135 0.23 7.50 8.96
CA CYS A 135 1.08 6.39 8.52
C CYS A 135 1.16 6.36 6.98
N LEU A 136 2.30 5.89 6.49
CA LEU A 136 2.49 5.54 5.08
C LEU A 136 2.35 4.02 4.94
N GLY A 137 1.34 3.59 4.21
CA GLY A 137 0.84 2.22 4.25
C GLY A 137 -0.09 1.97 5.44
N MET A 138 -0.62 0.75 5.49
CA MET A 138 -1.47 0.29 6.58
C MET A 138 -0.72 0.35 7.92
N PRO A 139 -1.39 0.75 9.02
CA PRO A 139 -0.79 0.78 10.34
C PRO A 139 -0.22 -0.59 10.75
N GLY A 140 1.02 -0.59 11.24
CA GLY A 140 1.75 -1.79 11.64
C GLY A 140 3.21 -1.75 11.19
N PRO A 141 4.05 -2.68 11.70
CA PRO A 141 5.50 -2.68 11.43
C PRO A 141 5.84 -2.91 9.94
N ASP A 142 5.00 -3.66 9.23
CA ASP A 142 5.23 -4.01 7.82
C ASP A 142 4.89 -2.86 6.86
N ALA A 143 4.11 -1.85 7.31
CA ALA A 143 3.65 -0.73 6.50
C ALA A 143 3.13 -1.17 5.10
N LYS A 144 2.29 -2.22 5.07
CA LYS A 144 1.79 -2.80 3.81
C LYS A 144 1.10 -1.73 2.96
N PHE A 145 1.19 -1.83 1.64
CA PHE A 145 0.64 -0.82 0.71
C PHE A 145 1.26 0.59 0.86
N SER A 146 2.43 0.72 1.50
CA SER A 146 3.28 1.91 1.39
C SER A 146 3.93 2.03 0.00
N ARG A 147 3.98 0.93 -0.75
CA ARG A 147 4.47 0.88 -2.12
C ARG A 147 3.63 -0.05 -2.99
N LEU A 148 3.60 0.24 -4.28
CA LEU A 148 3.02 -0.59 -5.33
C LEU A 148 4.13 -0.93 -6.33
N VAL A 149 4.29 -2.22 -6.63
CA VAL A 149 5.28 -2.70 -7.60
C VAL A 149 4.58 -3.21 -8.84
N ILE A 150 4.86 -2.60 -9.98
CA ILE A 150 4.30 -3.00 -11.28
C ILE A 150 5.41 -3.66 -12.10
N THR A 151 5.19 -4.87 -12.59
CA THR A 151 6.14 -5.57 -13.46
C THR A 151 5.67 -5.52 -14.89
N LYS A 152 6.47 -4.96 -15.79
CA LYS A 152 6.22 -5.03 -17.24
C LYS A 152 6.82 -6.34 -17.78
N LYS A 153 6.10 -7.08 -18.64
CA LYS A 153 6.51 -8.43 -19.09
C LYS A 153 6.21 -8.68 -20.57
N ASN A 154 7.09 -9.44 -21.22
CA ASN A 154 6.80 -10.08 -22.50
C ASN A 154 5.75 -11.20 -22.29
N LEU A 155 4.50 -10.96 -22.68
CA LEU A 155 3.40 -11.92 -22.48
C LEU A 155 3.21 -12.90 -23.64
N TYR A 156 3.68 -12.54 -24.82
CA TYR A 156 3.65 -13.37 -26.02
C TYR A 156 5.07 -13.46 -26.58
N ASN A 157 5.76 -14.54 -26.23
CA ASN A 157 6.98 -15.01 -26.90
C ASN A 157 6.64 -16.26 -27.70
#